data_AF-A0A3L7A6Q4-F1
#
_entry.id   AF-A0A3L7A6Q4-F1
#
_cell.length_a   1.000
_cell.length_b   1.000
_cell.length_c   1.000
_cell.angle_alpha   90.00
_cell.angle_beta   90.00
_cell.angle_gamma   90.00
#
_symmetry.space_group_name_H-M   'P 1'
#
loop_
_entity.id
_entity.type
_entity.pdbx_description
1 polymer ?
#
loop_
_entity_poly.entity_id
_entity_poly.type
_entity_poly.pdbx_seq_one_letter_code
_entity_poly.pdbx_strand_id
1 'polypeptide(L)'
;MAQIIIYGLADTLRPRRQALSDAIHAAAVRELGLPETKRFHRFITLEREDFFTPADRSENYTIIEVSLFAGRSVDTRKRFIHELFERVSTDVGIDPQDLEITLTETPRENWGIRGTTGDELALSYAIEPGERNEPETGAATADTRLPSDTPIWFAEAPLSGERFEVFSGDRFRLGLTRERTSIKIANEYGVDWPLWGPEGLTVESQFPQISDALRARLKAWAHGFNTLYHHDHGWGENIAHAEAHAAEGGILAMRVTEELGQGFSVSLNIWETTV
;
A
#
# COMPACT_ATOMS: atom_id res chain seq x y z
N MET A 1 11.80 -12.50 10.57
CA MET A 1 12.53 -13.44 9.70
C MET A 1 11.77 -13.55 8.40
N ALA A 2 12.44 -13.83 7.28
CA ALA A 2 11.78 -14.08 6.01
C ALA A 2 12.53 -15.15 5.20
N GLN A 3 11.80 -15.98 4.46
CA GLN A 3 12.31 -16.83 3.39
C GLN A 3 11.60 -16.47 2.10
N ILE A 4 12.35 -16.32 1.01
CA ILE A 4 11.83 -15.86 -0.27
C ILE A 4 12.11 -16.91 -1.34
N ILE A 5 11.09 -17.27 -2.10
CA ILE A 5 11.19 -18.17 -3.24
C ILE A 5 10.78 -17.39 -4.49
N ILE A 6 11.61 -17.49 -5.52
CA ILE A 6 11.43 -16.79 -6.79
C ILE A 6 11.25 -17.83 -7.89
N TYR A 7 10.15 -17.76 -8.62
CA TYR A 7 9.80 -18.65 -9.72
C TYR A 7 9.76 -17.89 -11.04
N GLY A 8 10.03 -18.58 -12.14
CA GLY A 8 10.01 -18.02 -13.49
C GLY A 8 10.63 -19.00 -14.49
N LEU A 9 10.47 -18.70 -15.78
CA LEU A 9 11.06 -19.53 -16.83
C LEU A 9 12.58 -19.59 -16.71
N ALA A 10 13.17 -20.76 -16.96
CA ALA A 10 14.60 -20.99 -16.85
C ALA A 10 15.42 -19.97 -17.67
N ASP A 11 15.00 -19.70 -18.90
CA ASP A 11 15.70 -18.82 -19.84
C ASP A 11 15.71 -17.34 -19.39
N THR A 12 14.65 -16.89 -18.72
CA THR A 12 14.49 -15.48 -18.31
C THR A 12 14.92 -15.24 -16.87
N LEU A 13 14.78 -16.23 -15.98
CA LEU A 13 15.11 -16.13 -14.57
C LEU A 13 16.60 -16.33 -14.28
N ARG A 14 17.27 -17.29 -14.94
CA ARG A 14 18.69 -17.59 -14.68
C ARG A 14 19.60 -16.37 -14.90
N PRO A 15 19.48 -15.60 -16.00
CA PRO A 15 20.34 -14.44 -16.24
C PRO A 15 20.14 -13.31 -15.22
N ARG A 16 18.93 -13.20 -14.65
CA ARG A 16 18.53 -12.11 -13.74
C ARG A 16 18.71 -12.44 -12.26
N ARG A 17 19.12 -13.66 -11.92
CA ARG A 17 19.16 -14.20 -10.56
C ARG A 17 19.85 -13.28 -9.55
N GLN A 18 21.04 -12.78 -9.89
CA GLN A 18 21.81 -11.95 -8.98
C GLN A 18 21.11 -10.60 -8.75
N ALA A 19 20.72 -9.92 -9.83
CA ALA A 19 20.02 -8.64 -9.75
C ALA A 19 18.69 -8.75 -8.99
N LEU A 20 17.89 -9.79 -9.25
CA LEU A 20 16.68 -10.09 -8.47
C LEU A 20 16.99 -10.30 -6.99
N SER A 21 18.01 -11.11 -6.68
CA SER A 21 18.38 -11.36 -5.30
C SER A 21 18.81 -10.07 -4.57
N ASP A 22 19.48 -9.15 -5.25
CA ASP A 22 19.94 -7.90 -4.66
C ASP A 22 18.79 -6.90 -4.49
N ALA A 23 17.92 -6.75 -5.51
CA ALA A 23 16.71 -5.92 -5.46
C ALA A 23 15.76 -6.37 -4.33
N ILE A 24 15.47 -7.68 -4.26
CA ILE A 24 14.60 -8.26 -3.23
C ILE A 24 15.20 -8.04 -1.84
N HIS A 25 16.51 -8.26 -1.69
CA HIS A 25 17.16 -8.11 -0.39
C HIS A 25 17.18 -6.65 0.06
N ALA A 26 17.45 -5.71 -0.85
CA ALA A 26 17.41 -4.29 -0.56
C ALA A 26 16.00 -3.86 -0.12
N ALA A 27 14.95 -4.33 -0.80
CA ALA A 27 13.57 -4.10 -0.38
C ALA A 27 13.28 -4.67 1.01
N ALA A 28 13.74 -5.88 1.30
CA ALA A 28 13.48 -6.53 2.59
C ALA A 28 14.26 -5.88 3.75
N VAL A 29 15.48 -5.41 3.51
CA VAL A 29 16.23 -4.61 4.50
C VAL A 29 15.50 -3.29 4.77
N ARG A 30 15.14 -2.57 3.69
CA ARG A 30 14.53 -1.24 3.77
C ARG A 30 13.16 -1.25 4.42
N GLU A 31 12.29 -2.15 3.98
CA GLU A 31 10.87 -2.12 4.37
C GLU A 31 10.54 -3.10 5.48
N LEU A 32 11.18 -4.27 5.54
CA LEU A 32 10.91 -5.27 6.58
C LEU A 32 11.88 -5.18 7.76
N GLY A 33 12.87 -4.29 7.71
CA GLY A 33 13.89 -4.13 8.74
C GLY A 33 14.77 -5.36 8.91
N LEU A 34 14.93 -6.19 7.87
CA LEU A 34 15.82 -7.34 7.96
C LEU A 34 17.28 -6.89 8.03
N PRO A 35 18.14 -7.58 8.80
CA PRO A 35 19.57 -7.33 8.75
C PRO A 35 20.16 -7.58 7.36
N GLU A 36 21.11 -6.75 6.93
CA GLU A 36 21.80 -6.89 5.64
C GLU A 36 22.46 -8.27 5.44
N THR A 37 22.87 -8.92 6.53
CA THR A 37 23.51 -10.23 6.51
C THR A 37 22.52 -11.41 6.45
N LYS A 38 21.21 -11.17 6.59
CA LYS A 38 20.18 -12.22 6.66
C LYS A 38 19.40 -12.34 5.34
N ARG A 39 20.02 -13.02 4.37
CA ARG A 39 19.45 -13.29 3.04
C ARG A 39 19.10 -14.79 2.90
N PHE A 40 17.84 -15.11 2.62
CA PHE A 40 17.35 -16.48 2.44
C PHE A 40 16.50 -16.60 1.17
N HIS A 41 17.16 -16.62 0.01
CA HIS A 41 16.50 -16.64 -1.30
C HIS A 41 16.72 -17.98 -1.98
N ARG A 42 15.67 -18.50 -2.63
CA ARG A 42 15.72 -19.69 -3.48
C ARG A 42 15.13 -19.35 -4.84
N PHE A 43 15.76 -19.84 -5.89
CA PHE A 43 15.28 -19.65 -7.26
C PHE A 43 14.85 -20.99 -7.82
N ILE A 44 13.60 -21.07 -8.25
CA ILE A 44 12.98 -22.24 -8.86
C ILE A 44 12.74 -21.91 -10.32
N THR A 45 13.64 -22.38 -11.17
CA THR A 45 13.49 -22.23 -12.62
C THR A 45 12.54 -23.29 -13.14
N LEU A 46 11.57 -22.89 -13.96
CA LEU A 46 10.58 -23.77 -14.55
C LEU A 46 10.82 -23.90 -16.05
N GLU A 47 10.53 -25.08 -16.59
CA GLU A 47 10.44 -25.29 -18.03
C GLU A 47 9.10 -24.71 -18.54
N ARG A 48 9.04 -24.38 -19.83
CA ARG A 48 7.87 -23.69 -20.41
C ARG A 48 6.61 -24.56 -20.36
N GLU A 49 6.77 -25.88 -20.43
CA GLU A 49 5.69 -26.85 -20.37
C GLU A 49 5.09 -26.99 -18.96
N ASP A 50 5.82 -26.56 -17.92
CA ASP A 50 5.41 -26.65 -16.52
C ASP A 50 4.94 -25.28 -15.95
N PHE A 51 5.03 -24.21 -16.74
CA PHE A 51 4.73 -22.85 -16.29
C PHE A 51 3.69 -22.15 -17.17
N PHE A 52 2.43 -22.46 -16.89
CA PHE A 52 1.28 -21.85 -17.57
C PHE A 52 0.96 -20.48 -16.97
N THR A 53 0.90 -19.46 -17.83
CA THR A 53 0.61 -18.08 -17.42
C THR A 53 -0.60 -17.54 -18.18
N PRO A 54 -1.28 -16.51 -17.64
CA PRO A 54 -2.25 -15.74 -18.40
C PRO A 54 -1.66 -15.21 -19.73
N ALA A 55 -2.51 -15.04 -20.74
CA ALA A 55 -2.09 -14.62 -22.08
C ALA A 55 -1.53 -13.19 -22.14
N ASP A 56 -1.79 -12.37 -21.12
CA ASP A 56 -1.31 -11.00 -20.97
C ASP A 56 -0.02 -10.91 -20.14
N ARG A 57 0.69 -12.03 -19.96
CA ARG A 57 2.01 -12.09 -19.31
C ARG A 57 3.07 -12.46 -20.34
N SER A 58 4.23 -11.83 -20.24
CA SER A 58 5.37 -12.15 -21.09
C SER A 58 6.17 -13.33 -20.52
N GLU A 59 7.20 -13.76 -21.25
CA GLU A 59 8.15 -14.78 -20.77
C GLU A 59 8.97 -14.33 -19.54
N ASN A 60 8.92 -13.04 -19.19
CA ASN A 60 9.55 -12.49 -17.99
C ASN A 60 8.69 -12.66 -16.72
N TYR A 61 7.49 -13.25 -16.82
CA TYR A 61 6.62 -13.45 -15.67
C TYR A 61 7.36 -14.16 -14.53
N THR A 62 7.38 -13.49 -13.39
CA THR A 62 8.15 -13.87 -12.20
C THR A 62 7.24 -13.83 -10.98
N ILE A 63 7.24 -14.91 -10.21
CA ILE A 63 6.48 -14.99 -8.97
C ILE A 63 7.46 -14.91 -7.79
N ILE A 64 7.17 -14.05 -6.82
CA ILE A 64 7.91 -13.93 -5.56
C ILE A 64 6.98 -14.34 -4.42
N GLU A 65 7.28 -15.47 -3.79
CA GLU A 65 6.62 -15.90 -2.57
C GLU A 65 7.48 -15.58 -1.36
N VAL A 66 6.91 -14.89 -0.38
CA VAL A 66 7.60 -14.47 0.83
C VAL A 66 6.89 -15.07 2.04
N SER A 67 7.55 -16.03 2.68
CA SER A 67 7.15 -16.50 4.00
C SER A 67 7.85 -15.64 5.06
N LEU A 68 7.10 -15.10 6.02
CA LEU A 68 7.65 -14.22 7.06
C LEU A 68 6.94 -14.41 8.40
N PHE A 69 7.56 -13.98 9.49
CA PHE A 69 6.88 -13.91 10.78
C PHE A 69 5.69 -12.95 10.72
N ALA A 70 4.58 -13.38 11.31
CA ALA A 70 3.47 -12.50 11.63
C ALA A 70 3.89 -11.38 12.60
N GLY A 71 3.14 -10.29 12.57
CA GLY A 71 3.33 -9.15 13.49
C GLY A 71 3.85 -7.88 12.83
N ARG A 72 3.98 -7.86 11.50
CA ARG A 72 4.19 -6.60 10.77
C ARG A 72 2.86 -5.92 10.46
N SER A 73 2.86 -4.58 10.48
CA SER A 73 1.68 -3.79 10.11
C SER A 73 1.29 -4.04 8.66
N VAL A 74 0.03 -3.75 8.33
CA VAL A 74 -0.45 -3.79 6.94
C VAL A 74 0.34 -2.82 6.08
N ASP A 75 0.64 -1.63 6.59
CA ASP A 75 1.38 -0.61 5.85
C ASP A 75 2.80 -1.05 5.54
N THR A 76 3.52 -1.61 6.53
CA THR A 76 4.86 -2.18 6.32
C THR A 76 4.87 -3.24 5.23
N ARG A 77 3.86 -4.13 5.21
CA ARG A 77 3.73 -5.15 4.16
C ARG A 77 3.43 -4.55 2.79
N LYS A 78 2.51 -3.58 2.70
CA LYS A 78 2.20 -2.88 1.44
C LYS A 78 3.41 -2.15 0.88
N ARG A 79 4.15 -1.42 1.73
CA ARG A 79 5.37 -0.72 1.30
C ARG A 79 6.43 -1.68 0.79
N PHE A 80 6.62 -2.83 1.45
CA PHE A 80 7.52 -3.87 0.96
C PHE A 80 7.11 -4.40 -0.43
N ILE A 81 5.82 -4.66 -0.66
CA ILE A 81 5.32 -5.06 -1.98
C ILE A 81 5.58 -3.97 -3.03
N HIS A 82 5.29 -2.70 -2.72
CA HIS A 82 5.53 -1.59 -3.65
C HIS A 82 7.01 -1.36 -3.96
N GLU A 83 7.88 -1.51 -2.96
CA GLU A 83 9.33 -1.42 -3.12
C GLU A 83 9.87 -2.56 -4.00
N LEU A 84 9.32 -3.77 -3.87
CA LEU A 84 9.64 -4.89 -4.76
C LEU A 84 9.26 -4.58 -6.20
N PHE A 85 8.02 -4.12 -6.45
CA PHE A 85 7.60 -3.71 -7.80
C PHE A 85 8.53 -2.65 -8.40
N GLU A 86 8.90 -1.64 -7.62
CA GLU A 86 9.77 -0.57 -8.06
C GLU A 86 11.18 -1.06 -8.39
N ARG A 87 11.87 -1.71 -7.44
CA ARG A 87 13.25 -2.17 -7.64
C ARG A 87 13.37 -3.24 -8.71
N VAL A 88 12.43 -4.18 -8.77
CA VAL A 88 12.46 -5.23 -9.80
C VAL A 88 12.26 -4.62 -11.19
N SER A 89 11.42 -3.58 -11.30
CA SER A 89 11.28 -2.84 -12.55
C SER A 89 12.54 -2.04 -12.90
N THR A 90 13.08 -1.23 -11.98
CA THR A 90 14.20 -0.33 -12.27
C THR A 90 15.54 -1.04 -12.39
N ASP A 91 15.81 -2.00 -11.50
CA ASP A 91 17.15 -2.58 -11.33
C ASP A 91 17.31 -3.88 -12.15
N VAL A 92 16.19 -4.55 -12.48
CA VAL A 92 16.20 -5.84 -13.18
C VAL A 92 15.53 -5.76 -14.56
N GLY A 93 14.64 -4.77 -14.77
CA GLY A 93 13.93 -4.60 -16.04
C GLY A 93 12.81 -5.61 -16.27
N ILE A 94 12.13 -6.04 -15.20
CA ILE A 94 10.89 -6.85 -15.29
C ILE A 94 9.71 -5.91 -15.10
N ASP A 95 8.78 -5.90 -16.05
CA ASP A 95 7.59 -5.05 -15.98
C ASP A 95 6.73 -5.42 -14.74
N PRO A 96 6.14 -4.45 -14.02
CA PRO A 96 5.21 -4.75 -12.93
C PRO A 96 4.05 -5.66 -13.33
N GLN A 97 3.61 -5.61 -14.59
CA GLN A 97 2.61 -6.54 -15.14
C GLN A 97 3.11 -7.99 -15.13
N ASP A 98 4.42 -8.21 -15.25
CA ASP A 98 5.07 -9.52 -15.23
C ASP A 98 5.59 -9.92 -13.83
N LEU A 99 5.23 -9.20 -12.77
CA LEU A 99 5.65 -9.53 -11.41
C LEU A 99 4.44 -9.84 -10.52
N GLU A 100 4.47 -10.98 -9.86
CA GLU A 100 3.45 -11.36 -8.87
C GLU A 100 4.10 -11.61 -7.52
N ILE A 101 3.50 -11.08 -6.44
CA ILE A 101 4.08 -11.12 -5.10
C ILE A 101 3.01 -11.60 -4.12
N THR A 102 3.32 -12.65 -3.36
CA THR A 102 2.48 -13.12 -2.27
C THR A 102 3.27 -13.12 -0.96
N LEU A 103 2.65 -12.59 0.10
CA LEU A 103 3.17 -12.66 1.46
C LEU A 103 2.37 -13.68 2.27
N THR A 104 3.04 -14.64 2.89
CA THR A 104 2.44 -15.60 3.82
C THR A 104 3.03 -15.41 5.21
N GLU A 105 2.20 -14.95 6.14
CA GLU A 105 2.60 -14.78 7.53
C GLU A 105 2.49 -16.09 8.29
N THR A 106 3.47 -16.35 9.16
CA THR A 106 3.50 -17.54 10.02
C THR A 106 3.64 -17.08 11.47
N PRO A 107 2.77 -17.54 12.38
CA PRO A 107 2.96 -17.36 13.83
C PRO A 107 4.35 -17.83 14.23
N ARG A 108 4.97 -17.16 15.21
CA ARG A 108 6.39 -17.39 15.54
C ARG A 108 6.62 -18.79 16.09
N GLU A 109 5.69 -19.28 16.90
CA GLU A 109 5.64 -20.62 17.48
C GLU A 109 5.60 -21.74 16.42
N ASN A 110 5.14 -21.44 15.20
CA ASN A 110 5.07 -22.39 14.09
C ASN A 110 6.37 -22.45 13.27
N TRP A 111 7.41 -21.73 13.67
CA TRP A 111 8.66 -21.65 12.92
C TRP A 111 9.86 -22.12 13.73
N GLY A 112 10.39 -23.30 13.38
CA GLY A 112 11.61 -23.84 13.99
C GLY A 112 12.89 -23.21 13.42
N ILE A 113 13.74 -22.66 14.27
CA ILE A 113 15.02 -22.03 13.88
C ILE A 113 16.06 -22.37 14.93
N ARG A 114 17.22 -22.90 14.51
CA ARG A 114 18.35 -23.21 15.40
C ARG A 114 17.96 -24.08 16.61
N GLY A 115 17.02 -25.01 16.41
CA GLY A 115 16.60 -25.98 17.44
C GLY A 115 15.56 -25.47 18.45
N THR A 116 15.00 -24.28 18.25
CA THR A 116 13.98 -23.65 19.11
C THR A 116 12.86 -23.07 18.24
N THR A 117 11.73 -22.68 18.84
CA THR A 117 10.64 -22.03 18.12
C THR A 117 10.88 -20.52 17.96
N GLY A 118 10.20 -19.90 17.00
CA GLY A 118 10.43 -18.51 16.63
C GLY A 118 10.08 -17.53 17.74
N ASP A 119 9.18 -17.86 18.66
CA ASP A 119 8.75 -17.08 19.81
C ASP A 119 9.77 -17.12 20.96
N GLU A 120 10.48 -18.25 21.11
CA GLU A 120 11.59 -18.45 22.05
C GLU A 120 12.91 -17.77 21.62
N LEU A 121 13.01 -17.36 20.35
CA LEU A 121 14.20 -16.69 19.82
C LEU A 121 14.33 -15.23 20.30
N ALA A 122 15.55 -14.90 20.77
CA ALA A 122 15.99 -13.52 20.87
C ALA A 122 16.39 -12.98 19.48
N LEU A 123 15.54 -12.11 18.90
CA LEU A 123 15.84 -11.42 17.65
C LEU A 123 16.71 -10.18 17.91
N SER A 124 17.69 -9.96 17.04
CA SER A 124 18.55 -8.76 17.06
C SER A 124 17.91 -7.52 16.41
N TYR A 125 16.64 -7.61 16.03
CA TYR A 125 15.89 -6.56 15.33
C TYR A 125 14.40 -6.72 15.65
N ALA A 126 13.64 -5.63 15.54
CA ALA A 126 12.20 -5.62 15.77
C ALA A 126 11.46 -6.26 14.59
N ILE A 127 10.35 -6.97 14.87
CA ILE A 127 9.54 -7.58 13.81
C ILE A 127 8.84 -6.50 13.00
N GLU A 128 8.17 -5.57 13.69
CA GLU A 128 7.74 -4.31 13.10
C GLU A 128 8.92 -3.33 13.16
N PRO A 129 9.38 -2.81 12.00
CA PRO A 129 10.36 -1.74 11.98
C PRO A 129 9.81 -0.52 12.71
N GLY A 130 10.68 0.23 13.41
CA GLY A 130 10.27 1.48 14.04
C GLY A 130 9.74 2.50 13.02
N GLU A 131 9.01 3.51 13.50
CA GLU A 131 8.59 4.65 12.67
C GLU A 131 9.80 5.18 11.90
N ARG A 132 9.64 5.29 10.59
CA ARG A 132 10.68 5.88 9.78
C ARG A 132 10.70 7.36 10.07
N ASN A 133 11.85 7.85 10.52
CA ASN A 133 12.24 9.19 10.15
C ASN A 133 12.44 9.13 8.63
N GLU A 134 11.40 9.48 7.89
CA GLU A 134 11.61 10.00 6.54
C GLU A 134 12.70 11.06 6.67
N PRO A 135 13.69 11.10 5.76
CA PRO A 135 14.57 12.26 5.76
C PRO A 135 13.61 13.45 5.72
N GLU A 136 13.66 14.29 6.76
CA GLU A 136 12.96 15.56 6.75
C GLU A 136 13.21 16.11 5.35
N THR A 137 12.14 16.27 4.57
CA THR A 137 12.15 17.18 3.46
C THR A 137 12.41 18.53 4.12
N GLY A 138 13.69 18.79 4.40
CA GLY A 138 14.17 20.04 4.92
C GLY A 138 13.54 21.05 4.00
N ALA A 139 12.73 21.93 4.57
CA ALA A 139 12.18 23.06 3.88
C ALA A 139 13.35 23.69 3.14
N ALA A 140 13.44 23.44 1.85
CA ALA A 140 14.48 23.98 1.01
C ALA A 140 14.10 25.45 0.87
N THR A 141 14.53 26.26 1.83
CA THR A 141 14.83 27.66 1.61
C THR A 141 16.05 27.70 0.69
N ALA A 142 15.83 27.36 -0.58
CA ALA A 142 16.73 27.60 -1.68
C ALA A 142 15.86 28.08 -2.82
N ASP A 143 15.81 29.39 -2.94
CA ASP A 143 15.41 30.11 -4.13
C ASP A 143 16.29 29.66 -5.30
N THR A 144 15.89 28.57 -5.94
CA THR A 144 16.27 28.23 -7.30
C THR A 144 15.02 27.74 -8.00
N ARG A 145 14.21 28.70 -8.45
CA ARG A 145 13.26 28.45 -9.53
C ARG A 145 14.06 27.97 -10.74
N LEU A 146 14.14 26.66 -10.93
CA LEU A 146 14.29 26.15 -12.29
C LEU A 146 13.02 26.60 -13.04
N PRO A 147 13.14 27.27 -14.20
CA PRO A 147 11.98 27.74 -14.93
C PRO A 147 11.05 26.57 -15.26
N SER A 148 9.75 26.78 -15.14
CA SER A 148 8.67 25.81 -15.34
C SER A 148 8.66 25.13 -16.72
N ASP A 149 9.51 25.59 -17.63
CA ASP A 149 9.53 25.21 -19.05
C ASP A 149 10.65 24.21 -19.39
N THR A 150 11.23 23.54 -18.39
CA THR A 150 12.23 22.48 -18.64
C THR A 150 11.62 21.10 -18.38
N PRO A 151 11.53 20.20 -19.38
CA PRO A 151 11.00 18.85 -19.20
C PRO A 151 11.88 18.05 -18.25
N ILE A 152 11.28 17.39 -17.26
CA ILE A 152 12.00 16.52 -16.31
C ILE A 152 12.21 15.11 -16.86
N TRP A 153 11.42 14.73 -17.87
CA TRP A 153 11.47 13.43 -18.53
C TRP A 153 10.81 13.51 -19.90
N PHE A 154 11.20 12.64 -20.82
CA PHE A 154 10.58 12.50 -22.14
C PHE A 154 10.02 11.08 -22.29
N ALA A 155 8.76 10.97 -22.71
CA ALA A 155 8.15 9.70 -23.11
C ALA A 155 8.03 9.65 -24.63
N GLU A 156 8.38 8.54 -25.27
CA GLU A 156 8.07 8.31 -26.68
C GLU A 156 6.95 7.28 -26.81
N ALA A 157 5.89 7.63 -27.53
CA ALA A 157 4.85 6.67 -27.87
C ALA A 157 5.41 5.70 -28.95
N PRO A 158 5.49 4.40 -28.65
CA PRO A 158 6.21 3.45 -29.50
C PRO A 158 5.58 3.22 -30.88
N LEU A 159 4.29 3.56 -31.04
CA LEU A 159 3.54 3.34 -32.28
C LEU A 159 3.39 4.60 -33.15
N SER A 160 3.31 5.77 -32.55
CA SER A 160 3.21 7.05 -33.28
C SER A 160 4.56 7.75 -33.45
N GLY A 161 5.58 7.37 -32.67
CA GLY A 161 6.86 8.07 -32.60
C GLY A 161 6.74 9.45 -31.97
N GLU A 162 5.58 9.77 -31.39
CA GLU A 162 5.29 11.07 -30.81
C GLU A 162 5.96 11.18 -29.45
N ARG A 163 6.67 12.29 -29.24
CA ARG A 163 7.47 12.53 -28.04
C ARG A 163 6.73 13.50 -27.12
N PHE A 164 6.47 13.06 -25.90
CA PHE A 164 5.83 13.84 -24.86
C PHE A 164 6.87 14.38 -23.90
N GLU A 165 6.79 15.69 -23.66
CA GLU A 165 7.57 16.37 -22.65
C GLU A 165 6.78 16.33 -21.35
N VAL A 166 7.35 15.70 -20.32
CA VAL A 166 6.70 15.61 -19.01
C VAL A 166 7.34 16.66 -18.10
N PHE A 167 6.53 17.63 -17.70
CA PHE A 167 6.93 18.69 -16.77
C PHE A 167 6.63 18.28 -15.33
N SER A 168 7.32 18.89 -14.37
CA SER A 168 7.15 18.58 -12.95
C SER A 168 5.70 18.69 -12.48
N GLY A 169 4.93 19.63 -13.03
CA GLY A 169 3.51 19.82 -12.73
C GLY A 169 2.56 18.79 -13.35
N ASP A 170 2.98 18.07 -14.39
CA ASP A 170 2.10 17.12 -15.09
C ASP A 170 2.08 15.73 -14.44
N ARG A 171 3.01 15.42 -13.53
CA ARG A 171 3.03 14.13 -12.80
C ARG A 171 1.74 13.90 -11.99
N PHE A 172 1.12 14.97 -11.51
CA PHE A 172 -0.16 14.90 -10.78
C PHE A 172 -1.35 14.67 -11.73
N ARG A 173 -1.36 15.35 -12.89
CA ARG A 173 -2.42 15.22 -13.91
C ARG A 173 -2.40 13.87 -14.62
N LEU A 174 -1.23 13.25 -14.77
CA LEU A 174 -1.02 11.96 -15.42
C LEU A 174 -1.15 10.76 -14.44
N GLY A 175 -1.45 10.99 -13.16
CA GLY A 175 -1.56 9.91 -12.16
C GLY A 175 -0.23 9.22 -11.83
N LEU A 176 0.90 9.87 -12.10
CA LEU A 176 2.26 9.34 -11.95
C LEU A 176 2.91 9.68 -10.59
N THR A 177 2.12 10.13 -9.61
CA THR A 177 2.56 10.38 -8.23
C THR A 177 1.87 9.41 -7.26
N ARG A 178 2.65 8.79 -6.37
CA ARG A 178 2.21 7.76 -5.40
C ARG A 178 1.65 8.33 -4.09
N GLU A 179 1.81 9.62 -3.82
CA GLU A 179 1.31 10.21 -2.57
C GLU A 179 -0.18 10.52 -2.69
N ARG A 180 -0.98 9.72 -1.99
CA ARG A 180 -2.41 9.96 -1.81
C ARG A 180 -2.63 10.50 -0.41
N THR A 181 -3.35 11.61 -0.30
CA THR A 181 -3.79 12.10 1.01
C THR A 181 -4.75 11.08 1.61
N SER A 182 -4.39 10.52 2.77
CA SER A 182 -5.23 9.54 3.46
C SER A 182 -6.39 10.25 4.14
N ILE A 183 -7.61 9.81 3.81
CA ILE A 183 -8.85 10.27 4.42
C ILE A 183 -9.51 9.06 5.09
N LYS A 184 -9.76 9.17 6.38
CA LYS A 184 -10.50 8.17 7.15
C LYS A 184 -11.91 8.68 7.38
N ILE A 185 -12.89 7.84 7.09
CA ILE A 185 -14.28 8.03 7.48
C ILE A 185 -14.47 7.30 8.81
N ALA A 186 -14.83 8.03 9.86
CA ALA A 186 -15.05 7.47 11.19
C ALA A 186 -16.01 8.34 11.99
N ASN A 187 -16.87 7.70 12.77
CA ASN A 187 -17.70 8.39 13.76
C ASN A 187 -16.92 8.66 15.05
N GLU A 188 -17.29 9.77 15.70
CA GLU A 188 -16.80 10.16 17.02
C GLU A 188 -17.90 10.95 17.71
N TYR A 189 -17.98 10.84 19.04
CA TYR A 189 -19.02 11.49 19.83
C TYR A 189 -18.99 13.00 19.66
N GLY A 190 -20.15 13.55 19.26
CA GLY A 190 -20.34 14.99 19.08
C GLY A 190 -19.67 15.56 17.83
N VAL A 191 -19.15 14.72 16.94
CA VAL A 191 -18.59 15.14 15.66
C VAL A 191 -19.62 14.94 14.54
N ASP A 192 -20.01 16.03 13.89
CA ASP A 192 -20.99 16.02 12.79
C ASP A 192 -20.35 15.79 11.40
N TRP A 193 -19.03 15.99 11.28
CA TRP A 193 -18.28 15.83 10.04
C TRP A 193 -17.32 14.64 10.14
N PRO A 194 -17.65 13.47 9.59
CA PRO A 194 -16.96 12.22 9.91
C PRO A 194 -15.68 11.99 9.07
N LEU A 195 -15.07 13.03 8.48
CA LEU A 195 -13.83 12.89 7.70
C LEU A 195 -12.61 13.33 8.51
N TRP A 196 -11.60 12.49 8.51
CA TRP A 196 -10.36 12.65 9.24
C TRP A 196 -9.19 12.60 8.26
N GLY A 197 -8.37 13.63 8.28
CA GLY A 197 -7.12 13.69 7.53
C GLY A 197 -5.95 13.22 8.39
N PRO A 198 -4.71 13.29 7.86
CA PRO A 198 -3.51 12.89 8.59
C PRO A 198 -3.31 13.68 9.90
N GLU A 199 -3.73 14.95 9.92
CA GLU A 199 -3.60 15.85 11.08
C GLU A 199 -4.83 15.81 12.01
N GLY A 200 -5.80 14.92 11.76
CA GLY A 200 -7.01 14.78 12.58
C GLY A 200 -8.28 15.29 11.89
N LEU A 201 -9.20 15.85 12.67
CA LEU A 201 -10.53 16.22 12.19
C LEU A 201 -10.42 17.30 11.09
N THR A 202 -11.03 17.03 9.95
CA THR A 202 -11.04 17.96 8.82
C THR A 202 -12.21 18.92 8.91
N VAL A 203 -12.23 19.92 8.01
CA VAL A 203 -13.39 20.80 7.83
C VAL A 203 -13.95 20.68 6.42
N GLU A 204 -15.25 20.86 6.30
CA GLU A 204 -16.00 20.71 5.04
C GLU A 204 -15.39 21.52 3.88
N SER A 205 -14.90 22.74 4.14
CA SER A 205 -14.30 23.62 3.14
C SER A 205 -12.99 23.09 2.53
N GLN A 206 -12.34 22.09 3.16
CA GLN A 206 -11.13 21.46 2.63
C GLN A 206 -11.40 20.53 1.44
N PHE A 207 -12.65 20.14 1.22
CA PHE A 207 -13.03 19.19 0.16
C PHE A 207 -14.05 19.77 -0.81
N PRO A 208 -13.77 20.89 -1.50
CA PRO A 208 -14.73 21.52 -2.43
C PRO A 208 -15.27 20.58 -3.51
N GLN A 209 -14.54 19.51 -3.83
CA GLN A 209 -14.92 18.48 -4.79
C GLN A 209 -16.03 17.53 -4.32
N ILE A 210 -16.29 17.44 -3.00
CA ILE A 210 -17.41 16.65 -2.48
C ILE A 210 -18.71 17.44 -2.70
N SER A 211 -19.70 16.78 -3.29
CA SER A 211 -21.02 17.31 -3.61
C SER A 211 -21.84 17.60 -2.35
N ASP A 212 -22.70 18.61 -2.41
CA ASP A 212 -23.58 18.97 -1.28
C ASP A 212 -24.47 17.80 -0.83
N ALA A 213 -24.91 16.98 -1.78
CA ALA A 213 -25.68 15.77 -1.51
C ALA A 213 -24.88 14.76 -0.68
N LEU A 214 -23.61 14.51 -1.03
CA LEU A 214 -22.75 13.60 -0.28
C LEU A 214 -22.38 14.18 1.09
N ARG A 215 -22.12 15.49 1.20
CA ARG A 215 -21.89 16.18 2.49
C ARG A 215 -23.06 16.00 3.44
N ALA A 216 -24.29 16.22 2.95
CA ALA A 216 -25.50 16.05 3.74
C ALA A 216 -25.66 14.60 4.22
N ARG A 217 -25.34 13.62 3.36
CA ARG A 217 -25.43 12.20 3.68
C ARG A 217 -24.39 11.76 4.71
N LEU A 218 -23.15 12.24 4.61
CA LEU A 218 -22.09 12.02 5.61
C LEU A 218 -22.51 12.56 6.99
N LYS A 219 -23.05 13.78 7.03
CA LYS A 219 -23.54 14.40 8.27
C LYS A 219 -24.73 13.65 8.86
N ALA A 220 -25.66 13.19 8.02
CA ALA A 220 -26.81 12.40 8.47
C ALA A 220 -26.37 11.06 9.09
N TRP A 221 -25.35 10.42 8.51
CA TRP A 221 -24.77 9.19 9.06
C TRP A 221 -24.11 9.43 10.42
N ALA A 222 -23.27 10.46 10.55
CA ALA A 222 -22.66 10.83 11.84
C ALA A 222 -23.71 11.22 12.90
N HIS A 223 -24.75 11.94 12.51
CA HIS A 223 -25.87 12.28 13.39
C HIS A 223 -26.64 11.03 13.85
N GLY A 224 -26.84 10.06 12.95
CA GLY A 224 -27.45 8.77 13.28
C GLY A 224 -26.67 8.03 14.36
N PHE A 225 -25.34 7.97 14.23
CA PHE A 225 -24.45 7.43 15.28
C PHE A 225 -24.63 8.17 16.61
N ASN A 226 -24.49 9.51 16.61
CA ASN A 226 -24.59 10.33 17.83
C ASN A 226 -25.97 10.22 18.52
N THR A 227 -27.01 9.83 17.80
CA THR A 227 -28.38 9.69 18.31
C THR A 227 -28.67 8.28 18.82
N LEU A 228 -28.20 7.26 18.10
CA LEU A 228 -28.63 5.87 18.29
C LEU A 228 -27.60 5.02 19.05
N TYR A 229 -26.32 5.36 18.98
CA TYR A 229 -25.25 4.60 19.63
C TYR A 229 -25.00 5.13 21.04
N HIS A 230 -25.07 4.24 22.05
CA HIS A 230 -24.82 4.59 23.45
C HIS A 230 -23.47 4.03 23.91
N HIS A 231 -22.69 4.81 24.65
CA HIS A 231 -21.37 4.39 25.14
C HIS A 231 -21.40 3.13 26.03
N ASP A 232 -22.41 2.98 26.88
CA ASP A 232 -22.51 1.80 27.78
C ASP A 232 -23.11 0.55 27.14
N HIS A 233 -23.94 0.70 26.11
CA HIS A 233 -24.81 -0.37 25.60
C HIS A 233 -24.74 -0.54 24.07
N GLY A 234 -23.85 0.20 23.41
CA GLY A 234 -23.67 0.21 21.97
C GLY A 234 -24.96 0.53 21.21
N TRP A 235 -25.27 -0.27 20.20
CA TRP A 235 -26.49 -0.17 19.39
C TRP A 235 -27.76 -0.72 20.07
N GLY A 236 -27.66 -1.17 21.33
CA GLY A 236 -28.76 -1.82 22.04
C GLY A 236 -29.14 -3.19 21.44
N GLU A 237 -30.41 -3.59 21.57
CA GLU A 237 -30.91 -4.89 21.08
C GLU A 237 -31.17 -4.94 19.56
N ASN A 238 -31.08 -3.81 18.86
CA ASN A 238 -31.44 -3.72 17.45
C ASN A 238 -30.21 -3.90 16.54
N ILE A 239 -29.79 -5.15 16.37
CA ILE A 239 -28.69 -5.55 15.48
C ILE A 239 -28.89 -5.01 14.05
N ALA A 240 -30.14 -4.94 13.58
CA ALA A 240 -30.44 -4.42 12.24
C ALA A 240 -30.06 -2.93 12.09
N HIS A 241 -30.09 -2.13 13.15
CA HIS A 241 -29.60 -0.74 13.11
C HIS A 241 -28.07 -0.68 12.96
N ALA A 242 -27.34 -1.54 13.68
CA ALA A 242 -25.88 -1.62 13.57
C ALA A 242 -25.44 -2.03 12.15
N GLU A 243 -26.10 -3.05 11.59
CA GLU A 243 -25.82 -3.54 10.23
C GLU A 243 -26.16 -2.49 9.16
N ALA A 244 -27.33 -1.84 9.27
CA ALA A 244 -27.72 -0.77 8.36
C ALA A 244 -26.76 0.43 8.43
N HIS A 245 -26.30 0.79 9.63
CA HIS A 245 -25.34 1.86 9.83
C HIS A 245 -23.97 1.53 9.24
N ALA A 246 -23.48 0.30 9.43
CA ALA A 246 -22.23 -0.16 8.83
C ALA A 246 -22.29 -0.19 7.30
N ALA A 247 -23.39 -0.70 6.73
CA ALA A 247 -23.61 -0.73 5.29
C ALA A 247 -23.62 0.68 4.69
N GLU A 248 -24.26 1.63 5.36
CA GLU A 248 -24.26 3.04 4.96
C GLU A 248 -22.84 3.63 4.98
N GLY A 249 -22.05 3.34 6.02
CA GLY A 249 -20.63 3.74 6.09
C GLY A 249 -19.82 3.21 4.91
N GLY A 250 -20.05 1.95 4.52
CA GLY A 250 -19.44 1.32 3.34
C GLY A 250 -19.76 2.06 2.04
N ILE A 251 -21.04 2.39 1.83
CA ILE A 251 -21.50 3.15 0.66
C ILE A 251 -20.88 4.55 0.64
N LEU A 252 -20.82 5.22 1.79
CA LEU A 252 -20.21 6.55 1.92
C LEU A 252 -18.72 6.52 1.58
N ALA A 253 -17.97 5.51 2.04
CA ALA A 253 -16.56 5.36 1.69
C ALA A 253 -16.33 5.21 0.18
N MET A 254 -17.18 4.43 -0.50
CA MET A 254 -17.12 4.33 -1.97
C MET A 254 -17.40 5.67 -2.64
N ARG A 255 -18.47 6.38 -2.24
CA ARG A 255 -18.85 7.68 -2.85
C ARG A 255 -17.82 8.77 -2.60
N VAL A 256 -17.25 8.83 -1.39
CA VAL A 256 -16.18 9.78 -1.07
C VAL A 256 -14.92 9.47 -1.89
N THR A 257 -14.61 8.19 -2.13
CA THR A 257 -13.50 7.80 -3.03
C THR A 257 -13.74 8.30 -4.45
N GLU A 258 -14.96 8.12 -4.97
CA GLU A 258 -15.34 8.58 -6.31
C GLU A 258 -15.20 10.09 -6.47
N GLU A 259 -15.71 10.88 -5.51
CA GLU A 259 -15.74 12.35 -5.61
C GLU A 259 -14.39 13.01 -5.25
N LEU A 260 -13.58 12.43 -4.36
CA LEU A 260 -12.24 12.94 -4.05
C LEU A 260 -11.23 12.68 -5.18
N GLY A 261 -11.39 11.59 -5.92
CA GLY A 261 -10.53 11.23 -7.04
C GLY A 261 -9.16 10.67 -6.61
N GLN A 262 -8.29 10.49 -7.60
CA GLN A 262 -7.08 9.66 -7.50
C GLN A 262 -5.98 10.20 -6.57
N GLY A 263 -6.07 11.46 -6.15
CA GLY A 263 -5.15 12.08 -5.20
C GLY A 263 -5.42 11.73 -3.73
N PHE A 264 -6.49 10.97 -3.45
CA PHE A 264 -6.89 10.61 -2.09
C PHE A 264 -7.02 9.09 -1.94
N SER A 265 -6.75 8.61 -0.73
CA SER A 265 -7.01 7.23 -0.33
C SER A 265 -8.03 7.26 0.80
N VAL A 266 -9.20 6.68 0.58
CA VAL A 266 -10.28 6.68 1.57
C VAL A 266 -10.31 5.34 2.29
N SER A 267 -10.39 5.38 3.61
CA SER A 267 -10.60 4.21 4.46
C SER A 267 -11.81 4.41 5.36
N LEU A 268 -12.48 3.32 5.71
CA LEU A 268 -13.62 3.33 6.63
C LEU A 268 -13.21 2.65 7.94
N ASN A 269 -13.48 3.32 9.06
CA ASN A 269 -13.28 2.77 10.39
C ASN A 269 -14.63 2.81 11.12
N ILE A 270 -15.18 1.62 11.42
CA ILE A 270 -16.46 1.42 12.09
C ILE A 270 -16.24 0.70 13.42
N TRP A 271 -15.51 1.36 14.33
CA TRP A 271 -15.20 0.79 15.65
C TRP A 271 -16.48 0.46 16.44
N GLU A 272 -17.56 1.20 16.20
CA GLU A 272 -18.85 1.08 16.84
C GLU A 272 -19.62 -0.21 16.52
N THR A 273 -19.14 -1.03 15.59
CA THR A 273 -19.78 -2.33 15.23
C THR A 273 -18.96 -3.55 15.64
N THR A 274 -17.83 -3.33 16.30
CA THR A 274 -16.98 -4.41 16.81
C THR A 274 -17.45 -4.75 18.23
N VAL A 275 -18.19 -5.85 18.39
CA VAL A 275 -18.52 -6.47 19.69
C VAL A 275 -17.65 -7.69 19.90
#